data_AF-A0A396U908-F1
#
_entry.id   AF-A0A396U908-F1
#
_cell.length_a   1.000
_cell.length_b   1.000
_cell.length_c   1.000
_cell.angle_alpha   90.00
_cell.angle_beta   90.00
_cell.angle_gamma   90.00
#
_symmetry.space_group_name_H-M   'P 1'
#
loop_
_entity.id
_entity.type
_entity.pdbx_description
1 polymer ?
#
loop_
_entity_poly.entity_id
_entity_poly.type
_entity_poly.pdbx_seq_one_letter_code
_entity_poly.pdbx_strand_id
1 'polypeptide(L)'
;MSNIINTLELLASDALYTNDGKVIELISSLSIEQKQREAILEKDSDKLAKTISDLPDIKAFAPVIPAEDDEPEEAEDDKTKNINHAVNF
;
A
#
# COMPACT_ATOMS: atom_id res chain seq x y z
N MET A 1 -19.22 7.48 -11.17
CA MET A 1 -17.94 7.85 -10.52
C MET A 1 -18.28 8.50 -9.20
N SER A 2 -17.59 8.16 -8.12
CA SER A 2 -17.87 8.72 -6.80
C SER A 2 -17.43 10.18 -6.75
N ASN A 3 -18.33 11.09 -6.36
CA ASN A 3 -18.03 12.52 -6.22
C ASN A 3 -16.83 12.79 -5.29
N ILE A 4 -16.56 11.88 -4.34
CA ILE A 4 -15.39 11.94 -3.44
C ILE A 4 -14.08 11.79 -4.21
N ILE A 5 -14.00 10.83 -5.13
CA ILE A 5 -12.73 10.51 -5.81
C ILE A 5 -12.33 11.69 -6.68
N ASN A 6 -13.26 12.25 -7.44
CA ASN A 6 -13.02 13.44 -8.26
C ASN A 6 -12.62 14.65 -7.42
N THR A 7 -13.17 14.77 -6.20
CA THR A 7 -12.81 15.84 -5.26
C THR A 7 -11.36 15.69 -4.79
N LEU A 8 -10.97 14.48 -4.37
CA LEU A 8 -9.62 14.19 -3.91
C LEU A 8 -8.59 14.33 -5.03
N GLU A 9 -8.94 13.89 -6.24
CA GLU A 9 -8.13 14.08 -7.44
C GLU A 9 -7.91 15.57 -7.73
N LEU A 10 -8.97 16.39 -7.71
CA LEU A 10 -8.87 17.82 -7.94
C LEU A 10 -8.00 18.51 -6.86
N LEU A 11 -8.18 18.14 -5.59
CA LEU A 11 -7.36 18.64 -4.49
C LEU A 11 -5.88 18.28 -4.64
N ALA A 12 -5.57 17.09 -5.15
CA ALA A 12 -4.20 16.62 -5.33
C ALA A 12 -3.54 17.17 -6.61
N SER A 13 -4.32 17.46 -7.64
CA SER A 13 -3.82 17.84 -8.98
C SER A 13 -3.71 19.34 -9.21
N ASP A 14 -4.50 20.16 -8.51
CA ASP A 14 -4.56 21.60 -8.74
C ASP A 14 -3.85 22.40 -7.63
N ALA A 15 -2.78 23.10 -8.03
CA ALA A 15 -1.96 23.96 -7.16
C ALA A 15 -2.72 25.14 -6.53
N LEU A 16 -3.94 25.44 -7.00
CA LEU A 16 -4.81 26.44 -6.41
C LEU A 16 -5.28 26.04 -5.00
N TYR A 17 -5.38 24.74 -4.69
CA TYR A 17 -5.88 24.23 -3.41
C TYR A 17 -4.78 24.01 -2.37
N THR A 18 -3.75 24.84 -2.41
CA THR A 18 -2.61 24.82 -1.47
C THR A 18 -2.86 25.55 -0.15
N ASN A 19 -3.98 26.27 -0.03
CA ASN A 19 -4.40 26.91 1.22
C ASN A 19 -5.77 26.42 1.69
N ASP A 20 -5.96 26.38 3.01
CA ASP A 20 -7.16 25.82 3.62
C ASP A 20 -8.44 26.59 3.25
N GLY A 21 -8.37 27.90 2.98
CA GLY A 21 -9.53 28.71 2.59
C GLY A 21 -10.15 28.28 1.26
N LYS A 22 -9.30 28.07 0.24
CA LYS A 22 -9.74 27.58 -1.08
C LYS A 22 -10.20 26.13 -1.04
N VAL A 23 -9.57 25.31 -0.19
CA VAL A 23 -9.98 23.93 0.06
C VAL A 23 -11.39 23.90 0.67
N ILE A 24 -11.67 24.73 1.68
CA ILE A 24 -12.99 24.83 2.32
C ILE A 24 -14.06 25.29 1.31
N GLU A 25 -13.76 26.29 0.49
CA GLU A 25 -14.69 26.80 -0.53
C GLU A 25 -15.05 25.71 -1.55
N LEU A 26 -14.06 25.00 -2.08
CA LEU A 26 -14.27 23.88 -2.99
C LEU A 26 -15.14 22.80 -2.33
N ILE A 27 -14.74 22.32 -1.16
CA ILE A 27 -15.43 21.25 -0.43
C ILE A 27 -16.87 21.65 -0.09
N SER A 28 -17.12 22.93 0.21
CA SER A 28 -18.47 23.44 0.50
C SER A 28 -19.36 23.51 -0.74
N SER A 29 -18.77 23.73 -1.92
CA SER A 29 -19.50 23.78 -3.21
C SER A 29 -19.90 22.40 -3.75
N LEU A 30 -19.29 21.33 -3.24
CA LEU A 30 -19.47 19.97 -3.76
C LEU A 30 -20.67 19.25 -3.17
N SER A 31 -21.29 18.38 -3.97
CA SER A 31 -22.39 17.51 -3.54
C SER A 31 -21.84 16.21 -2.95
N ILE A 32 -21.28 16.30 -1.75
CA ILE A 32 -20.79 15.19 -0.93
C ILE A 32 -21.49 15.15 0.43
N GLU A 33 -21.49 14.02 1.12
CA GLU A 33 -22.14 13.91 2.43
C GLU A 33 -21.41 14.74 3.48
N GLN A 34 -22.14 15.22 4.49
CA GLN A 34 -21.57 16.00 5.58
C GLN A 34 -20.42 15.29 6.30
N LYS A 35 -20.55 13.98 6.53
CA LYS A 35 -19.51 13.17 7.19
C LYS A 35 -18.22 13.07 6.35
N GLN A 36 -18.35 13.00 5.03
CA GLN A 36 -17.21 13.00 4.10
C GLN A 36 -16.53 14.37 4.11
N ARG A 37 -17.34 15.44 4.12
CA ARG A 37 -16.91 16.83 4.21
C ARG A 37 -16.03 17.06 5.45
N GLU A 38 -16.53 16.65 6.61
CA GLU A 38 -15.82 16.74 7.89
C GLU A 38 -14.53 15.93 7.88
N ALA A 39 -14.56 14.69 7.38
CA ALA A 39 -13.38 13.85 7.31
C ALA A 39 -12.28 14.44 6.40
N ILE A 40 -12.64 15.06 5.28
CA ILE A 40 -11.65 15.72 4.40
C ILE A 40 -11.07 16.97 5.08
N LEU A 41 -11.89 17.78 5.75
CA LEU A 41 -11.42 18.98 6.45
C LEU A 41 -10.53 18.66 7.65
N GLU A 42 -10.83 17.58 8.37
CA GLU A 42 -10.02 17.05 9.47
C GLU A 42 -8.75 16.32 8.97
N LYS A 43 -8.64 16.08 7.65
CA LYS A 43 -7.59 15.26 7.03
C LYS A 43 -7.54 13.85 7.63
N ASP A 44 -8.70 13.33 8.03
CA ASP A 44 -8.87 12.01 8.66
C ASP A 44 -9.28 10.97 7.61
N SER A 45 -8.28 10.26 7.09
CA SER A 45 -8.48 9.20 6.09
C SER A 45 -9.27 8.02 6.62
N ASP A 46 -9.18 7.71 7.92
CA ASP A 46 -9.86 6.56 8.53
C ASP A 46 -11.36 6.85 8.68
N LYS A 47 -11.69 8.06 9.11
CA LYS A 47 -13.06 8.55 9.16
C LYS A 47 -13.65 8.64 7.75
N LEU A 48 -12.87 9.09 6.76
CA LEU A 48 -13.31 9.15 5.37
C LEU A 48 -13.58 7.75 4.82
N ALA A 49 -12.69 6.77 5.03
CA ALA A 49 -12.87 5.39 4.57
C ALA A 49 -14.16 4.76 5.12
N LYS A 50 -14.50 5.02 6.39
CA LYS A 50 -15.75 4.54 7.03
C LYS A 50 -17.02 5.13 6.42
N THR A 51 -16.93 6.25 5.70
CA THR A 51 -18.06 6.86 5.00
C THR A 51 -18.26 6.33 3.58
N ILE A 52 -17.33 5.53 3.07
CA ILE A 52 -17.44 4.91 1.75
C ILE A 52 -17.98 3.49 1.96
N SER A 53 -19.28 3.33 1.77
CA SER A 53 -20.00 2.09 2.07
C SER A 53 -19.73 0.93 1.10
N ASP A 54 -18.94 1.15 0.05
CA ASP A 54 -18.76 0.19 -1.06
C ASP A 54 -17.29 0.11 -1.51
N LEU A 55 -16.36 0.05 -0.55
CA LEU A 55 -14.97 -0.25 -0.86
C LEU A 55 -14.83 -1.76 -1.12
N PRO A 56 -14.31 -2.18 -2.29
CA PRO A 56 -14.08 -3.59 -2.55
C PRO A 56 -13.07 -4.16 -1.54
N ASP A 57 -13.37 -5.33 -0.99
CA ASP A 57 -12.45 -6.07 -0.12
C ASP A 57 -11.32 -6.64 -0.99
N ILE A 58 -10.21 -5.88 -1.11
CA ILE A 58 -9.06 -6.27 -1.93
C ILE A 58 -8.31 -7.38 -1.19
N LYS A 59 -8.64 -8.63 -1.50
CA LYS A 59 -7.87 -9.80 -1.05
C LYS A 59 -6.69 -10.01 -1.98
N ALA A 60 -5.50 -9.61 -1.53
CA ALA A 60 -4.26 -9.97 -2.21
C ALA A 60 -4.00 -11.46 -2.00
N PHE A 61 -4.20 -12.26 -3.05
CA PHE A 61 -3.72 -13.64 -3.07
C PHE A 61 -2.22 -13.61 -3.36
N ALA A 62 -1.41 -13.81 -2.32
CA ALA A 62 -0.01 -14.17 -2.53
C ALA A 62 0.01 -15.63 -2.99
N PRO A 63 0.45 -15.94 -4.22
CA PRO A 63 0.66 -17.32 -4.61
C PRO A 63 1.70 -17.92 -3.67
N VAL A 64 1.27 -18.90 -2.86
CA VAL A 64 2.19 -19.72 -2.08
C VAL A 64 2.90 -20.61 -3.10
N ILE A 65 4.12 -20.23 -3.47
CA ILE A 65 5.00 -21.10 -4.23
C ILE A 65 5.41 -22.21 -3.24
N PRO A 66 5.12 -23.49 -3.54
CA PRO A 66 5.61 -24.60 -2.73
C PRO A 66 7.13 -24.48 -2.59
N ALA A 67 7.65 -24.65 -1.39
CA ALA A 67 9.09 -24.89 -1.26
C ALA A 67 9.39 -26.19 -2.00
N GLU A 68 10.29 -26.14 -2.98
CA GLU A 68 10.94 -27.33 -3.53
C GLU A 68 11.86 -27.89 -2.44
N ASP A 69 11.31 -28.58 -1.45
CA ASP A 69 12.15 -29.30 -0.47
C ASP A 69 11.62 -30.72 -0.31
N ASP A 70 12.27 -31.63 -1.04
CA ASP A 70 12.49 -33.03 -0.69
C ASP A 70 13.55 -33.58 -1.66
N GLU A 71 14.79 -33.07 -1.58
CA GLU A 71 15.96 -33.85 -2.01
C GLU A 71 16.42 -34.71 -0.82
N PRO A 72 16.35 -36.05 -0.89
CA PRO A 72 16.95 -36.89 0.14
C PRO A 72 18.48 -36.74 0.11
N GLU A 73 19.05 -36.35 1.25
CA GLU A 73 20.49 -36.41 1.53
C GLU A 73 20.97 -37.87 1.41
N GLU A 74 21.53 -38.26 0.26
CA GLU A 74 22.39 -39.44 0.19
C GLU A 74 23.77 -39.07 0.76
N ALA A 75 23.95 -39.40 2.03
CA ALA A 75 25.27 -39.53 2.63
C ALA A 75 25.93 -40.80 2.08
N GLU A 76 27.04 -40.67 1.34
CA GLU A 76 28.13 -41.65 1.40
C GLU A 76 29.52 -40.99 1.35
N ASP A 77 30.29 -41.39 2.36
CA ASP A 77 31.69 -41.16 2.66
C ASP A 77 32.61 -41.90 1.67
N ASP A 78 33.58 -41.22 1.04
CA ASP A 78 34.96 -41.73 1.10
C ASP A 78 36.02 -40.67 0.78
N LYS A 79 36.78 -40.36 1.83
CA LYS A 79 38.21 -40.02 1.88
C LYS A 79 38.91 -39.65 0.56
N THR A 80 39.40 -38.41 0.52
CA THR A 80 40.80 -38.18 0.13
C THR A 80 41.38 -36.99 0.89
N LYS A 81 42.22 -37.31 1.88
CA LYS A 81 43.18 -36.35 2.44
C LYS A 81 44.08 -35.87 1.31
N ASN A 82 44.13 -34.56 1.05
CA ASN A 82 45.43 -33.95 0.79
C ASN A 82 45.51 -32.54 1.37
N ILE A 83 46.43 -32.44 2.31
CA ILE A 83 46.96 -31.26 2.97
C ILE A 83 47.70 -30.37 1.97
N ASN A 84 47.57 -29.05 2.09
CA ASN A 84 48.58 -27.99 1.88
C ASN A 84 47.88 -26.63 2.00
N HIS A 85 47.92 -26.02 3.19
CA HIS A 85 48.88 -25.00 3.61
C HIS A 85 48.53 -23.58 3.09
N ALA A 86 48.38 -22.68 4.06
CA ALA A 86 48.02 -21.29 3.94
C ALA A 86 48.96 -20.46 3.03
N VAL A 87 48.47 -19.35 2.50
CA VAL A 87 48.81 -17.97 2.90
C VAL A 87 48.47 -16.99 1.76
N ASN A 88 47.75 -15.94 2.15
CA ASN A 88 47.52 -14.62 1.55
C ASN A 88 48.38 -14.19 0.34
N PHE A 89 47.69 -13.51 -0.59
CA PHE A 89 48.20 -12.28 -1.23
C PHE A 89 47.15 -11.17 -1.08
#